data_AF-A0A154QKU3-F1
#
_entry.id   AF-A0A154QKU3-F1
#
_cell.length_a   1.000
_cell.length_b   1.000
_cell.length_c   1.000
_cell.angle_alpha   90.00
_cell.angle_beta   90.00
_cell.angle_gamma   90.00
#
_symmetry.space_group_name_H-M   'P 1'
#
loop_
_entity.id
_entity.type
_entity.pdbx_description
1 polymer ?
#
loop_
_entity_poly.entity_id
_entity_poly.type
_entity_poly.pdbx_seq_one_letter_code
_entity_poly.pdbx_strand_id
1 'polypeptide(L)'
;MPDTIELLETIGQNAALRHASAHELAPMLEQAKASEALRSAIAAGDSSLLSREFGHKANKAPQISNAPGHEEDEPVHDDNGDGDDEPRHPLEPDRHKPRKQ
;
A
#
# COMPACT_ATOMS: atom_id res chain seq x y z
N MET A 1 24.25 -13.56 0.85
CA MET A 1 23.54 -13.97 2.08
C MET A 1 22.28 -14.74 1.70
N PRO A 2 22.41 -15.97 1.17
CA PRO A 2 21.23 -16.80 0.90
C PRO A 2 20.46 -17.06 2.20
N ASP A 3 21.17 -17.31 3.30
CA ASP A 3 20.57 -17.71 4.59
C ASP A 3 19.52 -16.75 5.14
N THR A 4 19.71 -15.43 5.00
CA THR A 4 18.73 -14.43 5.49
C THR A 4 17.47 -14.39 4.62
N ILE A 5 17.62 -14.59 3.31
CA ILE A 5 16.49 -14.58 2.37
C ILE A 5 15.68 -15.88 2.52
N GLU A 6 16.34 -17.03 2.63
CA GLU A 6 15.72 -18.34 2.89
C GLU A 6 14.94 -18.33 4.22
N LEU A 7 15.50 -17.67 5.25
CA LEU A 7 14.84 -17.51 6.54
C LEU A 7 13.58 -16.64 6.45
N LEU A 8 13.66 -15.52 5.72
CA LEU A 8 12.50 -14.65 5.47
C LEU A 8 11.43 -15.35 4.62
N GLU A 9 11.83 -16.17 3.66
CA GLU A 9 10.91 -17.00 2.89
C GLU A 9 10.20 -18.03 3.78
N THR A 10 10.95 -18.73 4.64
CA THR A 10 10.39 -19.69 5.60
C THR A 10 9.37 -19.03 6.53
N ILE A 11 9.68 -17.85 7.05
CA ILE A 11 8.75 -17.05 7.87
C ILE A 11 7.53 -16.61 7.06
N GLY A 12 7.75 -16.16 5.81
CA GLY A 12 6.69 -15.69 4.92
C GLY A 12 5.73 -16.80 4.50
N GLN A 13 6.23 -18.01 4.27
CA GLN A 13 5.45 -19.16 3.80
C GLN A 13 4.65 -19.83 4.92
N ASN A 14 5.13 -19.76 6.16
CA ASN A 14 4.43 -20.31 7.32
C ASN A 14 3.54 -19.26 8.01
N ALA A 15 2.23 -19.43 7.92
CA ALA A 15 1.26 -18.52 8.52
C ALA A 15 1.42 -18.37 10.04
N ALA A 16 1.81 -19.42 10.76
CA ALA A 16 2.05 -19.34 12.20
C ALA A 16 3.27 -18.45 12.51
N LEU A 17 4.35 -18.57 11.74
CA LEU A 17 5.55 -17.75 11.92
C LEU A 17 5.31 -16.29 11.52
N ARG A 18 4.45 -16.04 10.53
CA ARG A 18 4.05 -14.68 10.14
C ARG A 18 3.39 -13.89 11.25
N HIS A 19 2.66 -14.57 12.14
CA HIS A 19 1.94 -13.98 13.26
C HIS A 19 2.61 -14.25 14.61
N ALA A 20 3.76 -14.95 14.62
CA ALA A 20 4.51 -15.22 15.82
C ALA A 20 5.05 -13.92 16.42
N SER A 21 5.06 -13.86 17.75
CA SER A 21 5.67 -12.76 18.49
C SER A 21 7.20 -12.76 18.31
N ALA A 22 7.83 -11.60 18.57
CA ALA A 22 9.28 -11.48 18.55
C ALA A 22 9.98 -12.48 19.49
N HIS A 23 9.34 -12.82 20.62
CA HIS A 23 9.86 -13.79 21.58
C HIS A 23 9.85 -15.22 21.02
N GLU A 24 8.79 -15.60 20.31
CA GLU A 24 8.68 -16.92 19.66
C GLU A 24 9.64 -17.07 18.49
N LEU A 25 9.94 -15.97 17.77
CA LEU A 25 10.89 -15.97 16.66
C LEU A 25 12.37 -15.96 17.10
N ALA A 26 12.67 -15.44 18.29
CA ALA A 26 14.03 -15.32 18.82
C ALA A 26 14.88 -16.61 18.77
N PRO A 27 14.42 -17.79 19.26
CA PRO A 27 15.23 -19.01 19.22
C PRO A 27 15.52 -19.48 17.79
N MET A 28 14.56 -19.32 16.87
CA MET A 28 14.74 -19.67 15.47
C MET A 28 15.77 -18.77 14.78
N LEU A 29 15.72 -17.45 15.05
CA LEU A 29 16.69 -16.48 14.54
C LEU A 29 18.11 -16.76 15.06
N GLU A 30 18.26 -17.15 16.32
CA GLU A 30 19.56 -17.53 16.89
C GLU A 30 20.09 -18.82 16.26
N GLN A 31 19.25 -19.83 16.11
CA GLN A 31 19.64 -21.10 15.49
C GLN A 31 20.04 -20.92 14.02
N ALA A 32 19.33 -20.04 13.30
CA ALA A 32 19.63 -19.69 11.92
C ALA A 32 20.81 -18.71 11.77
N LYS A 33 21.45 -18.28 12.88
CA LYS A 33 22.50 -17.25 12.89
C LYS A 33 22.10 -16.00 12.10
N ALA A 34 20.86 -15.56 12.32
CA ALA A 34 20.31 -14.38 11.68
C ALA A 34 21.21 -13.15 11.91
N SER A 35 21.21 -12.25 10.93
CA SER A 35 21.95 -11.00 11.01
C SER A 35 21.49 -10.16 12.20
N GLU A 36 22.39 -9.30 12.68
CA GLU A 36 22.07 -8.40 13.78
C GLU A 36 20.89 -7.50 13.42
N ALA A 37 20.84 -6.95 12.20
CA ALA A 37 19.75 -6.06 11.83
C ALA A 37 18.40 -6.80 11.76
N LEU A 38 18.37 -8.07 11.35
CA LEU A 38 17.14 -8.87 11.38
C LEU A 38 16.66 -9.15 12.80
N ARG A 39 17.57 -9.48 13.72
CA ARG A 39 17.23 -9.68 15.13
C ARG A 39 16.71 -8.38 15.76
N SER A 40 17.38 -7.25 15.48
CA SER A 40 16.96 -5.93 15.98
C SER A 40 15.63 -5.48 15.36
N ALA A 41 15.41 -5.71 14.07
CA ALA A 41 14.16 -5.38 13.39
C ALA A 41 12.96 -6.11 13.99
N ILE A 42 13.11 -7.41 14.27
CA ILE A 42 12.05 -8.22 14.88
C ILE A 42 11.83 -7.81 16.34
N ALA A 43 12.90 -7.58 17.11
CA ALA A 43 12.79 -7.15 18.50
C ALA A 43 12.14 -5.76 18.66
N ALA A 44 12.44 -4.82 17.75
CA ALA A 44 11.87 -3.47 17.75
C ALA A 44 10.52 -3.37 17.03
N GLY A 45 10.15 -4.38 16.23
CA GLY A 45 9.03 -4.29 15.30
C GLY A 45 9.25 -3.26 14.18
N ASP A 46 10.51 -2.91 13.90
CA ASP A 46 10.89 -1.84 12.97
C ASP A 46 11.66 -2.41 11.76
N SER A 47 10.96 -2.50 10.63
CA SER A 47 11.51 -2.97 9.36
C SER A 47 12.49 -1.98 8.72
N SER A 48 12.55 -0.73 9.18
CA SER A 48 13.51 0.26 8.67
C SER A 48 14.95 -0.16 8.95
N LEU A 49 15.21 -0.93 10.01
CA LEU A 49 16.54 -1.44 10.35
C LEU A 49 17.10 -2.39 9.27
N LEU A 50 16.21 -3.05 8.52
CA LEU A 50 16.57 -3.94 7.42
C LEU A 50 16.99 -3.20 6.15
N SER A 51 16.64 -1.91 6.03
CA SER A 51 16.91 -1.13 4.82
C SER A 51 18.42 -0.96 4.55
N ARG A 52 19.23 -0.95 5.61
CA ARG A 52 20.69 -0.94 5.51
C ARG A 52 21.24 -2.26 4.96
N GLU A 53 20.64 -3.40 5.31
CA GLU A 53 21.08 -4.73 4.86
C GLU A 53 20.61 -5.06 3.44
N PHE A 54 19.37 -4.72 3.07
CA PHE A 54 18.82 -5.05 1.75
C PHE A 54 19.11 -4.00 0.66
N GLY A 55 19.82 -2.94 1.03
CA GLY A 55 20.05 -1.78 0.19
C GLY A 55 18.79 -0.92 0.11
N HIS A 56 18.91 0.34 0.51
CA HIS A 56 17.83 1.33 0.58
C HIS A 56 17.11 1.53 -0.77
N LYS A 57 16.20 0.62 -1.13
CA LYS A 57 15.35 0.69 -2.32
C LYS A 57 13.98 1.17 -1.89
N ALA A 58 13.60 2.35 -2.36
CA ALA A 58 12.25 2.86 -2.16
C ALA A 58 11.26 1.94 -2.90
N ASN A 59 10.46 1.20 -2.14
CA ASN A 59 9.35 0.42 -2.69
C ASN A 59 8.17 1.38 -2.93
N LYS A 60 8.17 2.04 -4.08
CA LYS A 60 7.06 2.94 -4.47
C LYS A 60 5.82 2.08 -4.68
N ALA A 61 4.72 2.43 -4.02
CA ALA A 61 3.44 1.77 -4.24
C ALA A 61 3.13 1.77 -5.74
N PRO A 62 2.75 0.62 -6.33
CA PRO A 62 2.29 0.59 -7.70
C PRO A 62 1.06 1.51 -7.77
N GLN A 63 1.11 2.48 -8.66
CA GLN A 63 0.01 3.43 -8.88
C GLN A 63 -1.08 2.72 -9.68
N ILE A 64 -1.83 1.89 -8.97
CA ILE A 64 -3.00 1.20 -9.48
C ILE A 64 -4.21 2.04 -9.09
N SER A 65 -4.71 2.84 -10.03
CA SER A 65 -6.00 3.50 -9.90
C SER A 65 -7.09 2.48 -10.22
N ASN A 66 -7.44 1.64 -9.26
CA ASN A 66 -8.65 0.82 -9.36
C ASN A 66 -9.84 1.73 -9.07
N ALA A 67 -10.38 2.36 -10.12
CA ALA A 67 -11.75 2.85 -10.09
C ALA A 67 -12.66 1.64 -10.36
N PRO A 68 -13.59 1.29 -9.45
CA PRO A 68 -14.65 0.34 -9.77
C PRO A 68 -15.35 0.81 -11.05
N GLY A 69 -15.62 -0.10 -11.99
CA GLY A 69 -16.47 0.21 -13.14
C GLY A 69 -17.82 0.69 -12.62
N HIS A 70 -18.16 1.94 -12.90
CA HIS A 70 -19.49 2.47 -12.63
C HIS A 70 -20.44 1.78 -13.61
N GLU A 71 -21.27 0.86 -13.11
CA GLU A 71 -22.45 0.43 -13.84
C GLU A 71 -23.35 1.66 -13.90
N GLU A 72 -23.41 2.29 -15.07
CA GLU A 72 -24.39 3.32 -15.36
C GLU A 72 -25.77 2.65 -15.33
N ASP A 73 -26.49 2.83 -14.21
CA ASP A 73 -27.92 2.53 -14.16
C ASP A 73 -28.59 3.35 -15.27
N GLU A 74 -28.96 2.69 -16.38
CA GLU A 74 -29.68 3.35 -17.46
C GLU A 74 -30.94 4.00 -16.87
N PRO A 75 -31.11 5.34 -17.00
CA PRO A 75 -32.28 5.99 -16.47
C PRO A 75 -33.50 5.43 -17.20
N VAL A 76 -34.40 4.81 -16.44
CA VAL A 76 -35.71 4.42 -16.92
C VAL A 76 -36.37 5.69 -17.45
N HIS A 77 -36.47 5.79 -18.77
CA HIS A 77 -37.14 6.89 -19.46
C HIS A 77 -38.64 6.80 -19.13
N ASP A 78 -39.05 7.45 -18.05
CA ASP A 78 -40.45 7.81 -17.84
C ASP A 78 -40.74 8.99 -18.77
N ASP A 79 -41.29 8.67 -19.95
CA ASP A 79 -41.93 9.64 -20.84
C ASP A 79 -43.17 10.19 -20.14
N ASN A 80 -42.95 11.18 -19.28
CA ASN A 80 -44.00 12.06 -18.82
C ASN A 80 -43.52 13.48 -19.03
N GLY A 81 -44.18 14.14 -19.98
CA GLY A 81 -43.75 15.38 -20.56
C GLY A 81 -43.84 16.59 -19.63
N ASP A 82 -43.34 17.68 -20.22
CA ASP A 82 -43.57 19.08 -19.88
C ASP A 82 -42.54 19.72 -18.93
N GLY A 83 -41.83 20.72 -19.46
CA GLY A 83 -41.28 21.80 -18.65
C GLY A 83 -39.78 22.08 -18.77
N ASP A 84 -39.43 22.88 -19.77
CA ASP A 84 -38.32 23.84 -19.84
C ASP A 84 -36.85 23.37 -19.88
N ASP A 85 -36.29 23.64 -21.06
CA ASP A 85 -34.89 23.59 -21.49
C ASP A 85 -34.07 24.73 -20.88
N GLU A 86 -33.17 24.43 -19.94
CA GLU A 86 -31.94 25.20 -19.77
C GLU A 86 -30.79 24.30 -19.26
N PRO A 87 -29.75 24.01 -20.07
CA PRO A 87 -28.62 23.23 -19.61
C PRO A 87 -27.75 24.08 -18.67
N ARG A 88 -27.82 23.79 -17.36
CA ARG A 88 -26.88 24.34 -16.39
C ARG A 88 -25.48 23.78 -16.65
N HIS A 89 -24.66 24.56 -17.35
CA HIS A 89 -23.22 24.31 -17.49
C HIS A 89 -22.57 24.11 -16.11
N PRO A 90 -21.78 23.04 -15.89
CA PRO A 90 -20.95 22.93 -14.70
C PRO A 90 -19.86 24.01 -14.74
N LEU A 91 -19.79 24.83 -13.69
CA LEU A 91 -18.71 25.80 -13.49
C LEU A 91 -17.39 25.04 -13.33
N GLU A 92 -16.49 25.14 -14.32
CA GLU A 92 -15.11 24.69 -14.17
C GLU A 92 -14.36 25.57 -13.15
N PRO A 93 -13.51 24.99 -12.28
CA PRO A 93 -12.68 25.74 -11.37
C PRO A 93 -11.43 26.24 -12.10
N ASP A 94 -11.46 27.48 -12.57
CA ASP A 94 -10.30 28.09 -13.24
C ASP A 94 -9.18 28.41 -12.23
N ARG A 95 -8.01 27.84 -12.53
CA ARG A 95 -6.76 27.97 -11.78
C ARG A 95 -6.01 29.23 -12.23
N HIS A 96 -5.80 30.14 -11.27
CA HIS A 96 -4.68 31.09 -11.15
C HIS A 96 -4.28 31.97 -12.34
N LYS A 97 -4.34 33.31 -12.15
CA LYS A 97 -3.24 34.24 -12.52
C LYS A 97 -3.08 35.37 -11.48
N PRO A 98 -1.85 35.92 -11.31
CA PRO A 98 -1.47 36.68 -10.12
C PRO A 98 -1.89 38.15 -10.18
N ARG A 99 -2.17 38.72 -9.01
CA ARG A 99 -2.31 40.16 -8.78
C ARG A 99 -1.02 40.90 -9.16
N LYS A 100 -1.13 41.92 -10.01
CA LYS A 100 -0.19 43.04 -10.05
C LYS A 100 -0.95 44.36 -9.96
N GLN A 101 -0.26 45.31 -9.33
CA GLN A 101 -0.66 46.63 -8.82
C GLN A 101 -1.50 47.49 -9.75
#